data_AF-A0A5J4ZT66-F1
#
_entry.id   AF-A0A5J4ZT66-F1
#
_cell.length_a   1.000
_cell.length_b   1.000
_cell.length_c   1.000
_cell.angle_alpha   90.00
_cell.angle_beta   90.00
_cell.angle_gamma   90.00
#
_symmetry.space_group_name_H-M   'P 1'
#
loop_
_entity.id
_entity.type
_entity.pdbx_description
1 polymer ?
#
loop_
_entity_poly.entity_id
_entity_poly.type
_entity_poly.pdbx_seq_one_letter_code
_entity_poly.pdbx_strand_id
1 'polypeptide(L)'
;MAPKQKTPKVSRNPDLIRGIGKYSRSKMYHKRGLWAIKAKNGGVFPRHDKKPAEPKPAEKPPKFYPADDVKKPFINKRKPKPTKLKASITPGTVLIILAGRFKGKRVRVSETAFFWVASGYWTIQDQWCSSKTCESVLCNWYFDQG
;
A
#
# COMPACT_ATOMS: atom_id res chain seq x y z
N MET A 1 -31.62 7.47 15.22
CA MET A 1 -31.19 6.14 14.71
C MET A 1 -29.85 6.28 14.01
N ALA A 2 -28.79 5.66 14.52
CA ALA A 2 -27.44 5.79 13.94
C ALA A 2 -27.37 5.13 12.54
N PRO A 3 -26.68 5.73 11.55
CA PRO A 3 -26.52 5.14 10.23
C PRO A 3 -25.73 3.83 10.33
N LYS A 4 -26.32 2.71 9.90
CA LYS A 4 -25.62 1.41 9.88
C LYS A 4 -24.38 1.51 9.00
N GLN A 5 -23.22 1.18 9.58
CA GLN A 5 -21.95 1.09 8.85
C GLN A 5 -22.08 0.06 7.72
N LYS A 6 -21.79 0.49 6.48
CA LYS A 6 -21.84 -0.39 5.31
C LYS A 6 -20.56 -1.22 5.24
N THR A 7 -20.67 -2.54 5.41
CA THR A 7 -19.55 -3.44 5.20
C THR A 7 -19.15 -3.46 3.71
N PRO A 8 -17.84 -3.47 3.39
CA PRO A 8 -17.39 -3.49 2.00
C PRO A 8 -17.78 -4.81 1.32
N LYS A 9 -18.37 -4.71 0.12
CA LYS A 9 -18.84 -5.86 -0.62
C LYS A 9 -17.68 -6.55 -1.35
N VAL A 10 -17.31 -7.75 -0.89
CA VAL A 10 -16.29 -8.60 -1.54
C VAL A 10 -16.87 -9.26 -2.80
N SER A 11 -16.00 -9.63 -3.75
CA SER A 11 -16.41 -10.38 -4.93
C SER A 11 -16.99 -11.75 -4.53
N ARG A 12 -18.11 -12.13 -5.15
CA ARG A 12 -18.73 -13.46 -4.93
C ARG A 12 -18.12 -14.57 -5.80
N ASN A 13 -17.15 -14.20 -6.65
CA ASN A 13 -16.41 -15.13 -7.50
C ASN A 13 -14.95 -15.14 -7.03
N PRO A 14 -14.50 -16.17 -6.31
CA PRO A 14 -13.09 -16.30 -5.97
C PRO A 14 -12.27 -16.61 -7.22
N ASP A 15 -11.01 -16.19 -7.22
CA ASP A 15 -10.08 -16.49 -8.29
C ASP A 15 -9.67 -17.98 -8.25
N LEU A 16 -9.67 -18.64 -9.40
CA LEU A 16 -9.09 -19.98 -9.55
C LEU A 16 -7.59 -19.87 -9.79
N ILE A 17 -7.23 -19.01 -10.75
CA ILE A 17 -5.87 -18.58 -11.07
C ILE A 17 -5.94 -17.06 -11.23
N ARG A 18 -4.80 -16.36 -11.07
CA ARG A 18 -4.73 -14.90 -11.22
C ARG A 18 -5.36 -14.46 -12.56
N GLY A 19 -6.45 -13.69 -12.48
CA GLY A 19 -7.17 -13.17 -13.63
C GLY A 19 -8.30 -14.06 -14.18
N ILE A 20 -8.45 -15.28 -13.68
CA ILE A 20 -9.52 -16.21 -14.07
C ILE A 20 -10.35 -16.57 -12.83
N GLY A 21 -11.62 -16.15 -12.82
CA GLY A 21 -12.56 -16.48 -11.76
C GLY A 21 -13.04 -17.94 -11.82
N LYS A 22 -13.34 -18.54 -10.66
CA LYS A 22 -13.77 -19.94 -10.54
C LYS A 22 -15.12 -20.24 -11.21
N TYR A 23 -16.05 -19.29 -11.23
CA TYR A 23 -17.39 -19.46 -11.78
C TYR A 23 -17.59 -18.75 -13.12
N SER A 24 -18.35 -19.39 -14.01
CA SER A 24 -18.79 -18.82 -15.28
C SER A 24 -19.84 -17.71 -15.11
N ARG A 25 -20.08 -16.95 -16.19
CA ARG A 25 -21.04 -15.83 -16.20
C ARG A 25 -22.47 -16.26 -15.85
N SER A 26 -22.93 -17.41 -16.35
CA SER A 26 -24.29 -17.93 -16.08
C SER A 26 -24.46 -18.35 -14.62
N LYS A 27 -23.48 -19.03 -14.03
CA LYS A 27 -23.53 -19.39 -12.59
C LYS A 27 -23.50 -18.14 -11.71
N MET A 28 -22.72 -17.13 -12.10
CA MET A 28 -22.69 -15.83 -11.41
C MET A 28 -23.98 -15.03 -11.56
N TYR A 29 -24.68 -15.16 -12.68
CA TYR A 29 -25.97 -14.53 -12.93
C TYR A 29 -27.03 -14.99 -11.92
N HIS A 30 -27.09 -16.31 -11.67
CA HIS A 30 -27.97 -16.89 -10.66
C HIS A 30 -27.53 -16.55 -9.22
N LYS A 31 -26.24 -16.72 -8.88
CA LYS A 31 -25.71 -16.44 -7.54
C LYS A 31 -25.82 -14.97 -7.10
N ARG A 32 -25.74 -14.02 -8.04
CA ARG A 32 -25.89 -12.59 -7.73
C ARG A 32 -27.36 -12.17 -7.58
N GLY A 33 -28.32 -13.05 -7.89
CA GLY A 33 -29.75 -12.71 -7.91
C GLY A 33 -30.10 -11.73 -9.04
N LEU A 34 -29.24 -11.60 -10.06
CA LEU A 34 -29.45 -10.66 -11.16
C LEU A 34 -30.72 -11.02 -11.96
N TRP A 35 -31.02 -12.31 -12.08
CA TRP A 35 -32.26 -12.81 -12.67
C TRP A 35 -33.51 -12.28 -11.96
N ALA A 36 -33.51 -12.28 -10.62
CA ALA A 36 -34.64 -11.80 -9.83
C ALA A 36 -34.77 -10.28 -9.91
N ILE A 37 -33.66 -9.54 -9.94
CA ILE A 37 -33.66 -8.09 -10.16
C ILE A 37 -34.19 -7.77 -11.56
N LYS A 38 -33.78 -8.53 -12.58
CA LYS A 38 -34.25 -8.34 -13.96
C LYS A 38 -35.76 -8.63 -14.07
N ALA A 39 -36.24 -9.69 -13.43
CA ALA A 39 -37.68 -10.01 -13.38
C ALA A 39 -38.48 -8.89 -12.71
N LYS A 40 -37.98 -8.34 -11.60
CA LYS A 40 -38.64 -7.22 -10.89
C LYS A 40 -38.66 -5.90 -11.69
N ASN A 41 -37.74 -5.71 -12.62
CA ASN A 41 -37.63 -4.50 -13.44
C ASN A 41 -38.10 -4.74 -14.89
N GLY A 42 -39.10 -5.62 -15.08
CA GLY A 42 -39.75 -5.83 -16.38
C GLY A 42 -38.81 -6.37 -17.47
N GLY A 43 -37.80 -7.16 -17.11
CA GLY A 43 -36.84 -7.71 -18.06
C GLY A 43 -35.65 -6.81 -18.37
N VAL A 44 -35.55 -5.61 -17.79
CA VAL A 44 -34.43 -4.68 -18.00
C VAL A 44 -33.59 -4.57 -16.73
N PHE A 45 -32.27 -4.50 -16.87
CA PHE A 45 -31.40 -4.22 -15.72
C PHE A 45 -31.54 -2.75 -15.31
N PRO A 46 -31.58 -2.43 -14.01
CA PRO A 46 -31.55 -1.04 -13.54
C PRO A 46 -30.36 -0.31 -14.17
N ARG A 47 -30.67 0.68 -15.01
CA ARG A 47 -29.67 1.60 -15.56
C ARG A 47 -29.58 2.79 -14.61
N HIS A 48 -28.37 3.09 -14.19
CA HIS A 48 -28.06 4.39 -13.59
C HIS A 48 -27.50 5.26 -14.70
N ASP A 49 -28.39 5.70 -15.59
CA ASP A 49 -28.04 6.74 -16.54
C ASP A 49 -27.69 7.99 -15.74
N LYS A 50 -26.59 8.66 -16.12
CA LYS A 50 -26.19 9.90 -15.45
C LYS A 50 -27.37 10.85 -15.55
N LYS A 51 -27.89 11.30 -14.40
CA LYS A 51 -28.92 12.35 -14.35
C LYS A 51 -28.44 13.47 -15.28
N PRO A 52 -29.25 13.94 -16.24
CA PRO A 52 -28.89 15.06 -17.09
C PRO A 52 -28.38 16.16 -16.17
N ALA A 53 -27.12 16.56 -16.36
CA ALA A 53 -26.58 17.67 -15.61
C ALA A 53 -27.48 18.87 -15.91
N GLU A 54 -28.06 19.47 -14.87
CA GLU A 54 -28.72 20.77 -14.98
C GLU A 54 -27.77 21.71 -15.74
N PRO A 55 -28.30 22.57 -16.64
CA PRO A 55 -27.47 23.38 -17.52
C PRO A 55 -26.51 24.20 -16.66
N LYS A 56 -25.23 23.81 -16.69
CA LYS A 56 -24.19 24.59 -16.05
C LYS A 56 -24.24 25.99 -16.67
N PRO A 57 -24.12 27.06 -15.86
CA PRO A 57 -24.05 28.41 -16.41
C PRO A 57 -22.95 28.45 -17.48
N ALA A 58 -23.25 29.08 -18.61
CA ALA A 58 -22.37 29.13 -19.77
C ALA A 58 -20.93 29.46 -19.32
N GLU A 59 -20.03 28.49 -19.52
CA GLU A 59 -18.63 28.64 -19.16
C GLU A 59 -18.07 29.81 -19.98
N LYS A 60 -17.76 30.93 -19.31
CA LYS A 60 -17.14 32.09 -19.95
C LYS A 60 -15.84 31.61 -20.61
N PRO A 61 -15.57 31.99 -21.87
CA PRO A 61 -14.34 31.57 -22.53
C PRO A 61 -13.14 32.03 -21.68
N PRO A 62 -12.09 31.20 -21.57
CA PRO A 62 -10.89 31.61 -20.88
C PRO A 62 -10.36 32.88 -21.54
N LYS A 63 -10.10 33.91 -20.74
CA LYS A 63 -9.56 35.20 -21.22
C LYS A 63 -8.17 35.05 -21.88
N PHE A 64 -7.48 33.95 -21.58
CA PHE A 64 -6.08 33.73 -21.94
C PHE A 64 -5.96 32.63 -23.00
N TYR A 65 -5.39 32.99 -24.15
CA TYR A 65 -4.99 32.05 -25.20
C TYR A 65 -3.48 31.82 -25.11
N PRO A 66 -3.01 30.62 -24.74
CA PRO A 66 -1.59 30.32 -24.81
C PRO A 66 -1.11 30.37 -26.27
N ALA A 67 0.05 30.97 -26.52
CA ALA A 67 0.63 31.08 -27.87
C ALA A 67 1.15 29.73 -28.40
N ASP A 68 1.48 28.80 -27.51
CA ASP A 68 1.98 27.47 -27.82
C ASP A 68 1.02 26.38 -27.33
N ASP A 69 0.77 25.38 -28.18
CA ASP A 69 -0.02 24.20 -27.84
C ASP A 69 0.78 23.25 -26.94
N VAL A 70 0.61 23.39 -25.62
CA VAL A 70 1.20 22.46 -24.64
C VAL A 70 0.45 21.12 -24.70
N LYS A 71 1.12 20.10 -25.24
CA LYS A 71 0.57 18.74 -25.31
C LYS A 71 0.25 18.22 -23.90
N LYS A 72 -1.01 17.83 -23.68
CA LYS A 72 -1.42 17.20 -22.43
C LYS A 72 -0.62 15.91 -22.21
N PRO A 73 0.03 15.72 -21.04
CA PRO A 73 0.78 14.51 -20.77
C PRO A 73 -0.16 13.30 -20.77
N PHE A 74 0.30 12.20 -21.36
CA PHE A 74 -0.46 10.95 -21.39
C PHE A 74 -0.66 10.41 -19.97
N ILE A 75 -1.83 9.81 -19.72
CA ILE A 75 -2.14 9.19 -18.43
C ILE A 75 -1.27 7.94 -18.26
N ASN A 76 -0.27 8.03 -17.38
CA ASN A 76 0.58 6.91 -17.02
C ASN A 76 -0.19 5.92 -16.12
N LYS A 77 -0.47 4.72 -16.62
CA LYS A 77 -1.18 3.65 -15.89
C LYS A 77 -0.28 2.81 -14.98
N ARG A 78 1.01 3.13 -14.86
CA ARG A 78 1.95 2.39 -14.01
C ARG A 78 1.58 2.57 -12.54
N LYS A 79 1.20 1.47 -11.89
CA LYS A 79 1.02 1.39 -10.43
C LYS A 79 2.27 0.75 -9.81
N PRO A 80 2.77 1.27 -8.68
CA PRO A 80 3.88 0.63 -7.96
C PRO A 80 3.44 -0.76 -7.53
N LYS A 81 4.23 -1.77 -7.91
CA LYS A 81 3.96 -3.17 -7.54
C LYS A 81 4.60 -3.44 -6.18
N PRO A 82 3.92 -4.12 -5.25
CA PRO A 82 4.55 -4.56 -4.02
C PRO A 82 5.73 -5.48 -4.35
N THR A 83 6.84 -5.31 -3.62
CA THR A 83 8.03 -6.12 -3.78
C THR A 83 7.76 -7.55 -3.32
N LYS A 84 8.24 -8.53 -4.10
CA LYS A 84 8.13 -9.94 -3.74
C LYS A 84 9.30 -10.28 -2.82
N LEU A 85 9.02 -10.57 -1.56
CA LEU A 85 10.01 -11.10 -0.63
C LEU A 85 10.18 -12.60 -0.88
N LYS A 86 11.40 -13.10 -0.66
CA LYS A 86 11.66 -14.54 -0.60
C LYS A 86 11.09 -15.09 0.71
N ALA A 87 10.63 -16.35 0.71
CA ALA A 87 10.06 -16.98 1.90
C ALA A 87 11.03 -17.05 3.10
N SER A 88 12.34 -17.08 2.85
CA SER A 88 13.37 -17.07 3.89
C SER A 88 13.56 -15.70 4.57
N ILE A 89 12.93 -14.64 4.05
CA ILE A 89 13.05 -13.29 4.59
C ILE A 89 11.83 -13.05 5.47
N THR A 90 11.90 -13.53 6.70
CA THR A 90 10.89 -13.29 7.74
C THR A 90 11.40 -12.26 8.74
N PRO A 91 10.50 -11.52 9.41
CA PRO A 91 10.89 -10.65 10.52
C PRO A 91 11.68 -11.47 11.55
N GLY A 92 12.85 -10.96 11.96
CA GLY A 92 13.78 -11.63 12.87
C GLY A 92 14.93 -12.39 12.19
N THR A 93 14.88 -12.62 10.87
CA THR A 93 15.98 -13.29 10.15
C THR A 93 17.21 -12.39 10.07
N VAL A 94 18.40 -12.97 10.28
CA VAL A 94 19.69 -12.30 10.12
C VAL A 94 20.16 -12.42 8.67
N LEU A 95 20.38 -11.29 8.02
CA LEU A 95 20.89 -11.20 6.66
C LEU A 95 22.31 -10.65 6.66
N ILE A 96 23.11 -11.09 5.68
CA ILE A 96 24.41 -10.49 5.36
C ILE A 96 24.21 -9.59 4.15
N ILE A 97 24.49 -8.30 4.35
CA ILE A 97 24.41 -7.32 3.25
C ILE A 97 25.66 -7.45 2.39
N LEU A 98 25.48 -7.63 1.08
CA LEU A 98 26.60 -7.79 0.13
C LEU A 98 27.13 -6.46 -0.42
N ALA A 99 26.28 -5.43 -0.48
CA ALA A 99 26.61 -4.15 -1.09
C ALA A 99 26.17 -2.95 -0.23
N GLY A 100 26.83 -1.80 -0.42
CA GLY A 100 26.55 -0.57 0.33
C GLY A 100 27.41 -0.39 1.59
N ARG A 101 27.08 0.61 2.41
CA ARG A 101 27.91 1.03 3.56
C ARG A 101 28.07 -0.04 4.64
N PHE A 102 27.06 -0.89 4.81
CA PHE A 102 27.01 -1.96 5.81
C PHE A 102 27.36 -3.35 5.25
N LYS A 103 28.13 -3.41 4.15
CA LYS A 103 28.59 -4.66 3.56
C LYS A 103 29.31 -5.55 4.59
N GLY A 104 29.04 -6.85 4.56
CA GLY A 104 29.62 -7.83 5.48
C GLY A 104 29.07 -7.81 6.91
N LYS A 105 28.18 -6.88 7.26
CA LYS A 105 27.53 -6.85 8.58
C LYS A 105 26.29 -7.74 8.62
N ARG A 106 26.04 -8.31 9.80
CA ARG A 106 24.84 -9.09 10.14
C ARG A 106 23.73 -8.13 10.58
N VAL A 107 22.62 -8.07 9.84
CA VAL A 107 21.48 -7.17 10.10
C VAL A 107 20.21 -7.98 10.29
N ARG A 108 19.39 -7.66 11.30
CA ARG A 108 18.08 -8.29 11.54
C ARG A 108 16.98 -7.56 10.78
N VAL A 109 16.11 -8.28 10.07
CA VAL A 109 14.94 -7.70 9.38
C VAL A 109 13.82 -7.44 10.39
N SER A 110 13.33 -6.21 10.51
CA SER A 110 12.12 -5.87 11.27
C SER A 110 10.90 -5.83 10.34
N GLU A 111 9.72 -6.14 10.90
CA GLU A 111 8.48 -6.48 10.19
C GLU A 111 7.82 -5.33 9.40
N THR A 112 8.43 -4.15 9.36
CA THR A 112 7.75 -2.93 8.92
C THR A 112 8.54 -2.19 7.82
N ALA A 113 8.03 -2.28 6.59
CA ALA A 113 8.37 -1.34 5.54
C ALA A 113 7.45 -0.12 5.61
N PHE A 114 8.03 1.00 6.04
CA PHE A 114 7.65 2.40 5.82
C PHE A 114 6.41 2.68 4.93
N PHE A 115 5.38 3.26 5.56
CA PHE A 115 4.34 4.08 4.93
C PHE A 115 4.59 5.55 5.36
N TRP A 116 4.96 6.42 4.41
CA TRP A 116 5.05 7.91 4.41
C TRP A 116 5.31 8.65 5.75
N VAL A 117 6.47 9.30 5.92
CA VAL A 117 6.71 10.73 5.58
C VAL A 117 5.53 11.63 5.96
N ALA A 118 5.49 12.07 7.22
CA ALA A 118 4.85 13.31 7.65
C ALA A 118 5.38 13.69 9.04
N SER A 119 6.67 14.01 9.12
CA SER A 119 7.28 14.93 10.10
C SER A 119 8.77 14.96 9.79
N GLY A 120 9.21 16.09 9.23
CA GLY A 120 10.64 16.36 9.12
C GLY A 120 11.26 16.30 10.50
N TYR A 121 12.42 15.67 10.62
CA TYR A 121 13.69 16.34 10.85
C TYR A 121 14.77 15.27 10.97
N TRP A 122 15.84 15.54 10.24
CA TRP A 122 17.07 14.78 10.21
C TRP A 122 17.92 15.25 11.40
N THR A 123 18.26 14.36 12.33
CA THR A 123 19.52 14.46 13.06
C THR A 123 20.15 13.08 13.15
N ILE A 124 21.23 12.94 12.40
CA ILE A 124 22.35 12.08 12.70
C ILE A 124 22.83 12.45 14.11
N GLN A 125 22.89 11.49 15.02
CA GLN A 125 23.81 11.56 16.15
C GLN A 125 24.59 10.27 16.20
N ASP A 126 25.73 10.32 15.51
CA ASP A 126 26.91 9.52 15.80
C ASP A 126 27.23 9.58 17.29
N GLN A 127 27.12 8.45 17.99
CA GLN A 127 28.00 8.17 19.13
C GLN A 127 28.06 6.67 19.42
N TRP A 128 28.76 5.90 18.58
CA TRP A 128 29.54 4.78 19.13
C TRP A 128 30.54 4.19 18.11
N CYS A 129 31.79 4.65 18.15
CA CYS A 129 32.93 3.80 17.86
C CYS A 129 34.22 4.33 18.49
N SER A 130 35.04 3.37 18.96
CA SER A 130 36.45 3.47 19.37
C SER A 130 36.67 4.05 20.77
N SER A 131 37.43 3.44 21.68
CA SER A 131 38.66 2.66 21.50
C SER A 131 38.92 1.73 22.69
N LYS A 132 39.48 0.55 22.43
CA LYS A 132 40.23 -0.22 23.44
C LYS A 132 41.51 0.55 23.78
N THR A 133 41.71 0.86 25.06
CA THR A 133 42.95 0.72 25.89
C THR A 133 42.85 1.64 27.11
N CYS A 134 42.65 1.05 28.29
CA CYS A 134 42.93 1.52 29.66
C CYS A 134 42.22 0.50 30.57
N GLU A 135 42.85 -0.62 30.93
CA GLU A 135 43.68 -0.77 32.14
C GLU A 135 43.08 -0.17 33.41
N SER A 136 43.02 -1.04 34.43
CA SER A 136 42.90 -0.80 35.87
C SER A 136 41.66 -0.07 36.43
N VAL A 137 40.57 -0.84 36.62
CA VAL A 137 39.76 -0.71 37.85
C VAL A 137 39.60 -2.11 38.47
N LEU A 138 40.72 -2.68 38.90
CA LEU A 138 40.77 -3.54 40.08
C LEU A 138 40.88 -2.59 41.27
N CYS A 139 39.78 -2.41 42.01
CA CYS A 139 39.76 -2.13 43.45
C CYS A 139 38.32 -1.80 43.85
N ASN A 140 37.55 -2.85 44.18
CA ASN A 140 36.70 -2.92 45.38
C ASN A 140 35.82 -4.17 45.31
N TRP A 141 36.46 -5.33 45.45
CA TRP A 141 35.84 -6.56 45.93
C TRP A 141 36.96 -7.40 46.56
N TYR A 142 37.40 -7.05 47.77
CA TYR A 142 38.13 -7.96 48.64
C TYR A 142 38.05 -7.53 50.11
N PHE A 143 36.87 -7.64 50.72
CA PHE A 143 36.70 -7.95 52.16
C PHE A 143 35.20 -8.10 52.48
N ASP A 144 34.60 -9.27 52.24
CA ASP A 144 33.88 -10.01 53.29
C ASP A 144 33.41 -11.37 52.74
N GLN A 145 33.81 -12.42 53.47
CA GLN A 145 33.35 -13.81 53.43
C GLN A 145 33.89 -14.79 52.36
N GLY A 146 34.89 -15.57 52.82
CA GLY A 146 35.02 -17.00 52.52
C GLY A 146 36.02 -17.38 51.45
#